data_AF-A0A0C9W322-F1
#
_entry.id   AF-A0A0C9W322-F1
#
_cell.length_a   1.000
_cell.length_b   1.000
_cell.length_c   1.000
_cell.angle_alpha   90.00
_cell.angle_beta   90.00
_cell.angle_gamma   90.00
#
_symmetry.space_group_name_H-M   'P 1'
#
loop_
_entity.id
_entity.type
_entity.pdbx_description
1 polymer ?
#
loop_
_entity_poly.entity_id
_entity_poly.type
_entity_poly.pdbx_seq_one_letter_code
_entity_poly.pdbx_strand_id
1 'polypeptide(L)'
;MHFTSLFTILALFTSTSMAAPPSVPFDTTVTYDNTYDNPTGSLNSVACSNGANGLVTKGYTTFNSLPNFPYIGGAQAVAGWNSTNCGSCWSLTYNGNNIYGKHSFINFPLEVLLSTRVLVTAIDTAGLGFNIAQEALDKLTDGHAVQFGKFNVTAVQVPASKCGF
;
A
#
# COMPACT_ATOMS: atom_id res chain seq x y z
N MET A 1 -46.88 -26.07 -45.41
CA MET A 1 -47.06 -24.97 -44.43
C MET A 1 -47.15 -25.67 -43.07
N HIS A 2 -46.34 -25.48 -42.04
CA HIS A 2 -45.48 -24.37 -41.58
C HIS A 2 -44.28 -24.92 -40.78
N PHE A 3 -43.16 -24.20 -40.82
CA PHE A 3 -42.02 -24.31 -39.88
C PHE A 3 -42.22 -23.28 -38.76
N THR A 4 -42.24 -23.71 -37.50
CA THR A 4 -42.24 -22.82 -36.33
C THR A 4 -40.82 -22.68 -35.78
N SER A 5 -40.29 -21.45 -35.83
CA SER A 5 -38.99 -21.06 -35.29
C SER A 5 -39.18 -20.43 -33.91
N LEU A 6 -38.44 -20.90 -32.91
CA LEU A 6 -38.39 -20.32 -31.56
C LEU A 6 -37.10 -19.49 -31.42
N PHE A 7 -37.28 -18.19 -31.16
CA PHE A 7 -36.21 -17.20 -30.99
C PHE A 7 -35.56 -17.31 -29.61
N THR A 8 -34.24 -17.49 -29.56
CA THR A 8 -33.42 -17.40 -28.34
C THR A 8 -33.00 -15.94 -28.10
N ILE A 9 -33.42 -15.34 -26.99
CA ILE A 9 -33.04 -13.96 -26.61
C ILE A 9 -31.72 -14.01 -25.82
N LEU A 10 -30.64 -13.54 -26.42
CA LEU A 10 -29.33 -13.36 -25.78
C LEU A 10 -29.29 -11.97 -25.11
N ALA A 11 -29.45 -11.92 -23.79
CA ALA A 11 -29.30 -10.68 -23.02
C ALA A 11 -27.80 -10.32 -22.88
N LEU A 12 -27.35 -9.29 -23.59
CA LEU A 12 -26.03 -8.68 -23.38
C LEU A 12 -26.05 -7.82 -22.11
N PHE A 13 -25.45 -8.32 -21.03
CA PHE A 13 -25.14 -7.49 -19.87
C PHE A 13 -23.89 -6.65 -20.19
N THR A 14 -24.09 -5.39 -20.58
CA THR A 14 -22.99 -4.42 -20.70
C THR A 14 -22.56 -4.02 -19.28
N SER A 15 -21.46 -4.61 -18.80
CA SER A 15 -20.81 -4.23 -17.54
C SER A 15 -20.23 -2.82 -17.67
N THR A 16 -20.94 -1.82 -17.15
CA THR A 16 -20.41 -0.47 -16.98
C THR A 16 -19.37 -0.46 -15.87
N SER A 17 -18.09 -0.37 -16.23
CA SER A 17 -17.00 -0.19 -15.28
C SER A 17 -17.12 1.19 -14.62
N MET A 18 -17.58 1.24 -13.37
CA MET A 18 -17.53 2.45 -12.56
C MET A 18 -16.07 2.75 -12.23
N ALA A 19 -15.51 3.79 -12.84
CA ALA A 19 -14.21 4.32 -12.43
C ALA A 19 -14.35 4.87 -10.99
N ALA A 20 -13.56 4.35 -10.06
CA ALA A 20 -13.49 4.90 -8.71
C ALA A 20 -13.00 6.36 -8.77
N PRO A 21 -13.55 7.27 -7.95
CA PRO A 21 -13.08 8.65 -7.91
C PRO A 21 -11.58 8.68 -7.57
N PRO A 22 -10.80 9.58 -8.18
CA PRO A 22 -9.38 9.73 -7.86
C PRO A 22 -9.26 10.13 -6.38
N SER A 23 -8.45 9.37 -5.65
CA SER A 23 -8.07 9.66 -4.28
C SER A 23 -7.20 10.90 -4.21
N VAL A 24 -7.50 11.78 -3.25
CA VAL A 24 -6.80 13.05 -3.06
C VAL A 24 -5.52 12.79 -2.24
N PRO A 25 -4.36 13.30 -2.67
CA PRO A 25 -3.14 13.23 -1.88
C PRO A 25 -3.25 14.07 -0.61
N PHE A 26 -2.65 13.60 0.48
CA PHE A 26 -2.58 14.33 1.75
C PHE A 26 -1.24 14.13 2.44
N ASP A 27 -0.84 15.09 3.27
CA ASP A 27 0.38 14.99 4.06
C ASP A 27 0.16 14.22 5.35
N THR A 28 1.11 13.35 5.66
CA THR A 28 1.09 12.51 6.86
C THR A 28 2.50 12.09 7.24
N THR A 29 2.60 11.22 8.25
CA THR A 29 3.88 10.71 8.74
C THR A 29 4.00 9.22 8.48
N VAL A 30 5.23 8.77 8.25
CA VAL A 30 5.58 7.36 8.13
C VAL A 30 6.69 7.02 9.12
N THR A 31 6.60 5.85 9.75
CA THR A 31 7.63 5.22 10.59
C THR A 31 7.90 3.79 10.09
N TYR A 32 8.79 3.06 10.75
CA TYR A 32 9.01 1.65 10.47
C TYR A 32 8.69 0.74 11.67
N ASP A 33 8.38 -0.53 11.38
CA ASP A 33 8.27 -1.62 12.35
C ASP A 33 8.87 -2.89 11.75
N ASN A 34 9.91 -3.42 12.40
CA ASN A 34 10.64 -4.59 11.91
C ASN A 34 9.83 -5.89 11.87
N THR A 35 8.65 -5.92 12.49
CA THR A 35 7.70 -7.02 12.35
C THR A 35 7.35 -7.25 10.88
N TYR A 36 7.20 -6.17 10.10
CA TYR A 36 6.81 -6.24 8.69
C TYR A 36 7.95 -6.66 7.74
N ASP A 37 9.20 -6.62 8.20
CA ASP A 37 10.34 -7.15 7.44
C ASP A 37 10.44 -8.69 7.54
N ASN A 38 9.70 -9.33 8.46
CA ASN A 38 9.78 -10.78 8.65
C ASN A 38 8.97 -11.54 7.57
N PRO A 39 9.61 -12.26 6.63
CA PRO A 39 8.90 -12.96 5.55
C PRO A 39 7.94 -14.04 6.07
N THR A 40 8.24 -14.65 7.22
CA THR A 40 7.41 -15.70 7.82
C THR A 40 6.38 -15.16 8.80
N GLY A 41 6.25 -13.83 8.94
CA GLY A 41 5.21 -13.21 9.76
C GLY A 41 3.82 -13.64 9.28
N SER A 42 2.94 -14.03 10.20
CA SER A 42 1.62 -14.55 9.85
C SER A 42 0.64 -13.40 9.60
N LEU A 43 -0.17 -13.48 8.54
CA LEU A 43 -1.26 -12.52 8.35
C LEU A 43 -2.35 -12.63 9.42
N ASN A 44 -2.38 -13.72 10.21
CA ASN A 44 -3.30 -13.81 11.36
C ASN A 44 -2.89 -12.94 12.54
N SER A 45 -1.67 -12.34 12.55
CA SER A 45 -1.23 -11.46 13.63
C SER A 45 -1.55 -9.98 13.41
N VAL A 46 -2.19 -9.63 12.29
CA VAL A 46 -2.48 -8.24 11.91
C VAL A 46 -3.99 -8.03 11.71
N ALA A 47 -4.44 -6.77 11.70
CA ALA A 47 -5.85 -6.42 11.52
C ALA A 47 -6.45 -6.96 10.21
N CYS A 48 -5.67 -7.01 9.12
CA CYS A 48 -6.13 -7.53 7.84
C CYS A 48 -5.98 -9.05 7.69
N SER A 49 -6.20 -9.78 8.78
CA SER A 49 -6.19 -11.24 8.83
C SER A 49 -7.33 -11.86 8.02
N ASN A 50 -8.44 -12.22 8.66
CA ASN A 50 -9.57 -12.91 8.06
C ASN A 50 -10.82 -12.01 7.98
N GLY A 51 -11.99 -12.61 7.75
CA GLY A 51 -13.24 -11.87 7.47
C GLY A 51 -13.39 -11.53 5.99
N ALA A 52 -14.51 -10.93 5.62
CA ALA A 52 -14.84 -10.63 4.21
C ALA A 52 -13.78 -9.80 3.47
N ASN A 53 -13.08 -8.92 4.18
CA ASN A 53 -12.05 -8.03 3.63
C ASN A 53 -10.60 -8.50 3.91
N GLY A 54 -10.43 -9.53 4.74
CA GLY A 54 -9.14 -10.03 5.20
C GLY A 54 -8.29 -10.65 4.08
N LEU A 55 -6.98 -10.52 4.20
CA LEU A 55 -6.01 -11.06 3.23
C LEU A 55 -5.91 -12.58 3.30
N VAL A 56 -6.15 -13.18 4.47
CA VAL A 56 -6.22 -14.64 4.63
C VAL A 56 -7.39 -15.22 3.83
N THR A 57 -8.54 -14.56 3.89
CA THR A 57 -9.72 -14.92 3.09
C THR A 57 -9.47 -14.81 1.58
N LYS A 58 -8.54 -13.92 1.18
CA LYS A 58 -8.10 -13.72 -0.21
C LYS A 58 -6.99 -14.70 -0.65
N GLY A 59 -6.61 -15.66 0.20
CA GLY A 59 -5.66 -16.73 -0.13
C GLY A 59 -4.21 -16.50 0.29
N TYR A 60 -3.91 -15.39 0.96
CA TYR A 60 -2.58 -15.09 1.50
C TYR A 60 -2.40 -15.71 2.89
N THR A 61 -1.16 -16.03 3.29
CA THR A 61 -0.92 -16.73 4.57
C THR A 61 0.12 -16.02 5.43
N THR A 62 1.30 -15.76 4.86
CA THR A 62 2.43 -15.07 5.47
C THR A 62 2.70 -13.74 4.79
N PHE A 63 3.49 -12.88 5.41
CA PHE A 63 3.84 -11.57 4.85
C PHE A 63 4.50 -11.68 3.47
N ASN A 64 5.40 -12.65 3.26
CA ASN A 64 6.03 -12.89 1.96
C ASN A 64 5.10 -13.50 0.89
N SER A 65 3.89 -13.93 1.25
CA SER A 65 2.91 -14.36 0.26
C SER A 65 2.26 -13.17 -0.46
N LEU A 66 2.38 -11.96 0.09
CA LEU A 66 1.83 -10.75 -0.52
C LEU A 66 2.67 -10.31 -1.73
N PRO A 67 2.04 -9.79 -2.81
CA PRO A 67 2.71 -9.63 -4.10
C PRO A 67 3.89 -8.65 -4.11
N ASN A 68 3.87 -7.64 -3.24
CA ASN A 68 4.89 -6.60 -3.16
C ASN A 68 5.69 -6.63 -1.85
N PHE A 69 5.70 -7.75 -1.11
CA PHE A 69 6.57 -7.88 0.06
C PHE A 69 8.03 -7.53 -0.30
N PRO A 70 8.75 -6.74 0.53
CA PRO A 70 8.40 -6.29 1.89
C PRO A 70 7.73 -4.91 1.95
N TYR A 71 7.18 -4.37 0.85
CA TYR A 71 6.48 -3.07 0.85
C TYR A 71 5.06 -3.17 1.44
N ILE A 72 5.00 -3.50 2.72
CA ILE A 72 3.79 -3.74 3.51
C ILE A 72 3.85 -2.95 4.82
N GLY A 73 2.69 -2.76 5.46
CA GLY A 73 2.65 -2.15 6.79
C GLY A 73 1.27 -1.79 7.30
N GLY A 74 1.26 -1.13 8.44
CA GLY A 74 0.09 -0.51 9.02
C GLY A 74 -0.25 0.83 8.37
N ALA A 75 -1.54 1.11 8.23
CA ALA A 75 -2.05 2.40 7.75
C ALA A 75 -3.20 2.88 8.64
N GLN A 76 -3.28 4.19 8.86
CA GLN A 76 -4.37 4.82 9.62
C GLN A 76 -5.74 4.59 8.98
N ALA A 77 -5.80 4.35 7.67
CA ALA A 77 -7.02 4.00 6.97
C ALA A 77 -7.60 2.64 7.38
N VAL A 78 -6.78 1.73 7.92
CA VAL A 78 -7.22 0.42 8.43
C VAL A 78 -7.67 0.61 9.87
N ALA A 79 -8.96 0.84 10.05
CA ALA A 79 -9.56 1.12 11.37
C ALA A 79 -9.53 -0.08 12.36
N GLY A 80 -9.19 -1.28 11.89
CA GLY A 80 -9.13 -2.49 12.70
C GLY A 80 -9.45 -3.75 11.89
N TRP A 81 -9.79 -4.82 12.60
CA TRP A 81 -10.11 -6.12 12.01
C TRP A 81 -11.19 -6.02 10.93
N ASN A 82 -10.99 -6.72 9.81
CA ASN A 82 -11.93 -6.79 8.68
C ASN A 82 -12.27 -5.40 8.05
N SER A 83 -11.39 -4.41 8.18
CA SER A 83 -11.55 -3.11 7.54
C SER A 83 -11.70 -3.23 6.02
N THR A 84 -12.53 -2.38 5.42
CA THR A 84 -12.66 -2.27 3.95
C THR A 84 -11.38 -1.77 3.27
N ASN A 85 -10.45 -1.16 4.02
CA ASN A 85 -9.15 -0.72 3.51
C ASN A 85 -8.08 -1.82 3.57
N CYS A 86 -8.42 -3.03 4.00
CA CYS A 86 -7.48 -4.15 4.03
C CYS A 86 -7.02 -4.58 2.63
N GLY A 87 -5.70 -4.56 2.42
CA GLY A 87 -5.08 -4.81 1.12
C GLY A 87 -5.12 -3.60 0.17
N SER A 88 -5.48 -2.41 0.65
CA SER A 88 -5.37 -1.19 -0.15
C SER A 88 -3.90 -0.86 -0.45
N CYS A 89 -3.65 -0.25 -1.62
CA CYS A 89 -2.33 0.17 -2.05
C CYS A 89 -2.16 1.68 -1.90
N TRP A 90 -1.02 2.11 -1.38
CA TRP A 90 -0.71 3.49 -1.05
C TRP A 90 0.61 3.91 -1.66
N SER A 91 0.59 4.98 -2.45
CA SER A 91 1.81 5.66 -2.88
C SER A 91 2.23 6.63 -1.79
N LEU A 92 3.37 6.37 -1.17
CA LEU A 92 4.00 7.27 -0.21
C LEU A 92 5.15 7.97 -0.90
N THR A 93 5.09 9.30 -0.90
CA THR A 93 6.08 10.16 -1.55
C THR A 93 6.82 10.95 -0.49
N TYR A 94 8.15 10.85 -0.48
CA TYR A 94 8.95 11.65 0.42
C TYR A 94 9.06 13.09 -0.07
N ASN A 95 8.61 14.02 0.76
CA ASN A 95 8.73 15.45 0.50
C ASN A 95 10.10 15.88 1.03
N GLY A 96 11.10 15.84 0.14
CA GLY A 96 12.55 16.00 0.32
C GLY A 96 13.11 17.10 1.22
N ASN A 97 12.30 17.83 1.97
CA ASN A 97 12.70 19.02 2.72
C ASN A 97 13.58 18.72 3.95
N ASN A 98 13.78 17.45 4.34
CA ASN A 98 14.53 17.11 5.56
C ASN A 98 15.69 16.12 5.37
N ILE A 99 15.96 15.58 4.17
CA ILE A 99 17.19 14.78 3.96
C ILE A 99 18.43 15.71 3.94
N TYR A 100 18.27 16.95 3.46
CA TYR A 100 19.40 17.85 3.20
C TYR A 100 19.56 19.04 4.17
N GLY A 101 18.62 19.27 5.08
CA GLY A 101 18.67 20.42 6.00
C GLY A 101 19.68 20.29 7.16
N LYS A 102 20.20 19.09 7.43
CA LYS A 102 21.15 18.83 8.52
C LYS A 102 22.55 18.42 8.10
N HIS A 103 22.77 18.18 6.81
CA HIS A 103 24.09 17.88 6.24
C HIS A 103 24.30 18.70 4.97
N SER A 104 24.38 20.03 5.14
CA SER A 104 25.35 20.79 4.34
C SER A 104 26.73 20.14 4.60
N PHE A 105 27.60 20.09 3.59
CA PHE A 105 28.92 19.42 3.61
C PHE A 105 28.93 17.91 3.29
N ILE A 106 28.60 17.52 2.06
CA ILE A 106 29.44 16.60 1.25
C ILE A 106 28.98 16.62 -0.21
N ASN A 107 29.94 16.55 -1.13
CA ASN A 107 29.74 16.37 -2.57
C ASN A 107 28.96 15.08 -2.84
N PHE A 108 27.63 15.15 -2.95
CA PHE A 108 26.78 14.05 -3.39
C PHE A 108 26.17 14.40 -4.76
N PRO A 109 26.15 13.45 -5.73
CA PRO A 109 25.64 13.73 -7.05
C PRO A 109 24.19 14.18 -7.00
N LEU A 110 23.95 15.27 -7.72
CA LEU A 110 22.70 16.02 -7.90
C LEU A 110 21.64 15.20 -8.67
N GLU A 111 21.36 13.96 -8.25
CA GLU A 111 20.23 13.15 -8.74
C GLU A 111 19.13 12.98 -7.69
N VAL A 112 19.34 13.48 -6.47
CA VAL A 112 18.34 13.47 -5.37
C VAL A 112 17.35 14.64 -5.49
N LEU A 113 16.95 14.95 -6.73
CA LEU A 113 15.81 15.80 -7.09
C LEU A 113 14.62 14.97 -7.58
N LEU A 114 14.72 13.64 -7.49
CA LEU A 114 13.62 12.74 -7.78
C LEU A 114 12.86 12.45 -6.48
N SER A 115 11.63 12.97 -6.43
CA SER A 115 10.57 12.56 -5.51
C SER A 115 10.54 11.03 -5.38
N THR A 116 11.20 10.52 -4.33
CA THR A 116 11.28 9.08 -4.09
C THR A 116 9.93 8.63 -3.58
N ARG A 117 9.38 7.59 -4.22
CA ARG A 117 8.07 7.03 -3.89
C ARG A 117 8.17 5.53 -3.67
N VAL A 118 7.33 5.02 -2.77
CA VAL A 118 7.15 3.59 -2.55
C VAL A 118 5.66 3.25 -2.57
N LEU A 119 5.33 2.05 -3.04
CA LEU A 119 3.97 1.54 -3.07
C LEU A 119 3.79 0.51 -1.95
N VAL A 120 2.99 0.87 -0.94
CA VAL A 120 2.82 0.09 0.27
C VAL A 120 1.43 -0.53 0.31
N THR A 121 1.36 -1.83 0.63
CA THR A 121 0.09 -2.50 0.94
C THR A 121 -0.25 -2.34 2.41
N ALA A 122 -1.44 -1.83 2.69
CA ALA A 122 -1.96 -1.73 4.05
C ALA A 122 -2.48 -3.09 4.53
N ILE A 123 -1.82 -3.65 5.55
CA ILE A 123 -2.11 -4.96 6.13
C ILE A 123 -2.48 -4.88 7.62
N ASP A 124 -2.27 -3.74 8.25
CA ASP A 124 -2.56 -3.55 9.67
C ASP A 124 -3.01 -2.13 9.98
N THR A 125 -3.42 -1.90 11.22
CA THR A 125 -3.74 -0.58 11.75
C THR A 125 -2.47 0.18 12.12
N ALA A 126 -2.41 1.45 11.75
CA ALA A 126 -1.47 2.41 12.35
C ALA A 126 -2.26 3.51 13.08
N GLY A 127 -1.79 3.97 14.24
CA GLY A 127 -2.48 5.02 14.99
C GLY A 127 -2.52 6.36 14.24
N LEU A 128 -1.40 6.76 13.65
CA LEU A 128 -1.28 7.96 12.81
C LEU A 128 -0.42 7.65 11.58
N GLY A 129 -0.89 8.03 10.41
CA GLY A 129 -0.17 7.84 9.14
C GLY A 129 0.12 6.37 8.85
N PHE A 130 1.41 6.01 8.75
CA PHE A 130 1.86 4.69 8.32
C PHE A 130 3.00 4.16 9.20
N ASN A 131 3.00 2.84 9.45
CA ASN A 131 4.14 2.11 10.03
C ASN A 131 4.48 0.98 9.06
N ILE A 132 5.62 1.05 8.38
CA ILE A 132 5.94 0.15 7.26
C ILE A 132 7.15 -0.74 7.56
N ALA A 133 7.43 -1.74 6.73
CA ALA A 133 8.69 -2.47 6.83
C ALA A 133 9.89 -1.50 6.75
N GLN A 134 10.96 -1.78 7.49
CA GLN A 134 12.14 -0.94 7.48
C GLN A 134 12.74 -0.87 6.07
N GLU A 135 12.77 -1.98 5.34
CA GLU A 135 13.25 -1.99 3.95
C GLU A 135 12.46 -1.03 3.05
N ALA A 136 11.14 -0.93 3.28
CA ALA A 136 10.28 0.01 2.56
C ALA A 136 10.58 1.48 2.91
N LEU A 137 10.88 1.77 4.18
CA LEU A 137 11.26 3.12 4.60
C LEU A 137 12.69 3.48 4.16
N ASP A 138 13.62 2.54 4.20
CA ASP A 138 14.98 2.69 3.68
C ASP A 138 14.94 3.00 2.18
N LYS A 139 14.08 2.30 1.42
CA LYS A 139 13.87 2.63 0.00
C LYS A 139 13.36 4.06 -0.21
N LEU A 140 12.50 4.54 0.68
CA LEU A 140 11.94 5.89 0.62
C LEU A 140 12.94 6.98 1.02
N THR A 141 13.93 6.63 1.85
CA THR A 141 14.83 7.58 2.55
C THR A 141 16.30 7.39 2.20
N ASP A 142 16.60 6.60 1.17
CA ASP A 142 17.95 6.26 0.73
C ASP A 142 18.80 5.59 1.84
N GLY A 143 18.20 4.66 2.59
CA GLY A 143 18.87 3.90 3.65
C GLY A 143 18.96 4.58 5.03
N HIS A 144 18.18 5.64 5.25
CA HIS A 144 18.24 6.45 6.48
C HIS A 144 17.08 6.18 7.46
N ALA A 145 16.37 5.04 7.36
CA ALA A 145 15.21 4.77 8.20
C ALA A 145 15.53 4.86 9.71
N VAL A 146 16.64 4.24 10.14
CA VAL A 146 17.04 4.16 11.55
C VAL A 146 17.46 5.52 12.12
N GLN A 147 18.10 6.38 11.31
CA GLN A 147 18.67 7.63 11.78
C GLN A 147 17.60 8.66 12.19
N PHE A 148 16.46 8.67 11.50
CA PHE A 148 15.39 9.64 11.73
C PHE A 148 14.10 9.03 12.27
N GLY A 149 13.85 7.75 12.01
CA GLY A 149 12.74 6.95 12.55
C GLY A 149 11.33 7.35 12.10
N LYS A 150 11.13 8.61 11.74
CA LYS A 150 9.84 9.19 11.34
C LYS A 150 10.05 10.27 10.28
N PHE A 151 9.26 10.21 9.22
CA PHE A 151 9.36 11.12 8.08
C PHE A 151 7.99 11.68 7.69
N ASN A 152 7.97 12.91 7.16
CA ASN A 152 6.78 13.47 6.53
C ASN A 152 6.71 13.02 5.07
N VAL A 153 5.53 12.57 4.65
CA VAL A 153 5.26 12.06 3.31
C VAL A 153 3.92 12.60 2.82
N THR A 154 3.79 12.72 1.50
CA THR A 154 2.47 12.81 0.87
C THR A 154 1.99 11.39 0.53
N ALA A 155 0.85 11.00 1.06
CA ALA A 155 0.21 9.72 0.81
C ALA A 155 -0.97 9.88 -0.15
N VAL A 156 -1.11 8.93 -1.08
CA VAL A 156 -2.29 8.83 -1.94
C VAL A 156 -2.65 7.35 -2.11
N GLN A 157 -3.93 7.01 -1.92
CA GLN A 157 -4.41 5.68 -2.23
C GLN A 157 -4.31 5.46 -3.74
N VAL A 158 -3.96 4.28 -4.21
CA VAL A 158 -3.92 3.94 -5.63
C VAL A 158 -4.62 2.60 -5.86
N PRO A 159 -4.97 2.22 -7.10
CA PRO A 159 -5.56 0.92 -7.37
C PRO A 159 -4.69 -0.22 -6.80
N ALA A 160 -5.32 -1.23 -6.19
CA ALA A 160 -4.62 -2.34 -5.54
C ALA A 160 -3.66 -3.08 -6.48
N SER A 161 -3.97 -3.11 -7.79
CA SER A 161 -3.11 -3.68 -8.83
C SER A 161 -1.75 -3.01 -8.97
N LYS A 162 -1.57 -1.79 -8.47
CA LYS A 162 -0.25 -1.15 -8.40
C LYS A 162 0.67 -1.81 -7.37
N CYS A 163 0.10 -2.47 -6.36
CA CYS A 163 0.81 -3.32 -5.41
C CYS A 163 0.77 -4.81 -5.78
N GLY A 164 0.26 -5.17 -6.98
CA GLY A 164 0.30 -6.54 -7.51
C GLY A 164 -0.92 -7.43 -7.20
N PHE A 165 -2.02 -6.88 -6.67
CA PHE A 165 -3.29 -7.59 -6.48
C PHE A 165 -4.16 -7.66 -7.73
#